data_AF-A0A081DBU9-F1
#
_entry.id   AF-A0A081DBU9-F1
#
_cell.length_a   1.000
_cell.length_b   1.000
_cell.length_c   1.000
_cell.angle_alpha   90.00
_cell.angle_beta   90.00
_cell.angle_gamma   90.00
#
_symmetry.space_group_name_H-M   'P 1'
#
loop_
_entity.id
_entity.type
_entity.pdbx_description
1 polymer ?
#
loop_
_entity_poly.entity_id
_entity_poly.type
_entity_poly.pdbx_seq_one_letter_code
_entity_poly.pdbx_strand_id
1 'polypeptide(L)' 'MVERETQKGIIIGHKGAAIKRVGTEARKDLQKFFGKQVHIELYVKVNKNWRSNEKQLRRFGYKGENK' A
#
# COMPACT_ATOMS: atom_id res chain seq x y z
N MET A 1 2.32 3.53 1.43
CA MET A 1 3.01 4.66 2.06
C MET A 1 4.42 4.21 2.38
N VAL A 2 5.43 5.05 2.22
CA VAL A 2 6.82 4.76 2.61
C VAL A 2 7.41 5.95 3.37
N GLU A 3 8.50 5.75 4.11
CA GLU A 3 9.13 6.83 4.88
C GLU A 3 10.21 7.59 4.14
N ARG A 4 10.91 6.92 3.21
CA ARG A 4 12.08 7.46 2.51
C ARG A 4 11.86 7.43 1.00
N GLU A 5 12.41 8.40 0.29
CA GLU A 5 12.30 8.46 -1.18
C GLU A 5 12.95 7.24 -1.85
N THR A 6 14.05 6.71 -1.28
CA THR A 6 14.70 5.49 -1.78
C THR A 6 13.75 4.29 -1.79
N GLN A 7 12.89 4.17 -0.78
CA GLN A 7 11.88 3.11 -0.71
C GLN A 7 10.81 3.28 -1.80
N LYS A 8 10.46 4.51 -2.16
CA LYS A 8 9.49 4.76 -3.23
C LYS A 8 10.01 4.22 -4.56
N GLY A 9 11.30 4.42 -4.86
CA GLY A 9 11.96 3.81 -6.02
C GLY A 9 11.88 2.27 -6.01
N ILE A 10 12.14 1.64 -4.85
CA ILE A 10 12.07 0.17 -4.69
C ILE A 10 10.65 -0.35 -4.93
N ILE A 11 9.63 0.29 -4.34
CA ILE A 11 8.23 -0.16 -4.45
C ILE A 11 7.69 0.02 -5.87
N ILE A 12 8.05 1.11 -6.55
CA ILE A 12 7.68 1.32 -7.95
C ILE A 12 8.41 0.28 -8.82
N GLY A 13 9.72 0.12 -8.60
CA GLY A 13 10.60 -0.72 -9.39
C GLY A 13 10.88 -0.14 -10.78
N HIS A 14 11.81 -0.76 -11.51
CA HIS A 14 12.15 -0.32 -12.87
C HIS A 14 10.90 -0.32 -13.77
N LYS A 15 10.58 0.83 -14.36
CA LYS A 15 9.38 1.06 -15.20
C LYS A 15 8.06 0.62 -14.54
N GLY A 16 7.96 0.69 -13.21
CA GLY A 16 6.74 0.32 -12.48
C GLY A 16 6.52 -1.19 -12.33
N ALA A 17 7.52 -2.03 -12.65
CA ALA A 17 7.35 -3.48 -12.67
C ALA A 17 7.00 -4.09 -11.29
N ALA A 18 7.55 -3.53 -10.21
CA ALA A 18 7.31 -4.04 -8.86
C ALA A 18 5.89 -3.72 -8.40
N ILE A 19 5.45 -2.46 -8.52
CA ILE A 19 4.08 -2.06 -8.15
C ILE A 19 3.03 -2.76 -9.02
N LYS A 20 3.30 -2.95 -10.32
CA LYS A 20 2.41 -3.70 -11.22
C LYS A 20 2.23 -5.15 -10.74
N ARG A 21 3.32 -5.81 -10.31
CA ARG A 21 3.26 -7.17 -9.75
C ARG A 21 2.40 -7.21 -8.49
N VAL A 22 2.66 -6.32 -7.54
CA VAL A 22 1.87 -6.22 -6.29
C VAL A 22 0.39 -6.01 -6.59
N GLY A 23 0.05 -5.04 -7.46
CA GLY A 23 -1.35 -4.78 -7.83
C GLY A 23 -2.01 -5.93 -8.57
N THR A 24 -1.25 -6.67 -9.39
CA THR A 24 -1.78 -7.82 -10.13
C THR A 24 -2.14 -8.97 -9.19
N GLU A 25 -1.25 -9.33 -8.27
CA GLU A 25 -1.51 -10.42 -7.32
C GLU A 25 -2.61 -10.04 -6.33
N ALA A 26 -2.56 -8.83 -5.76
CA ALA A 26 -3.63 -8.33 -4.88
C ALA A 26 -5.01 -8.32 -5.57
N ARG A 27 -5.07 -7.92 -6.86
CA ARG A 27 -6.31 -7.95 -7.64
C ARG A 27 -6.84 -9.36 -7.83
N LYS A 28 -5.97 -10.34 -8.12
CA LYS A 28 -6.40 -11.74 -8.25
C LYS A 28 -7.03 -12.24 -6.95
N ASP A 29 -6.40 -11.95 -5.82
CA ASP A 29 -6.90 -12.34 -4.50
C ASP A 29 -8.26 -11.69 -4.20
N LEU A 30 -8.39 -10.38 -4.47
CA LEU A 30 -9.65 -9.66 -4.28
C LEU A 30 -10.75 -10.17 -5.21
N GLN A 31 -10.46 -10.42 -6.48
CA GLN A 31 -11.43 -10.99 -7.41
C GLN A 31 -11.90 -12.38 -6.96
N LYS A 32 -10.98 -13.22 -6.46
CA LYS A 32 -11.31 -14.54 -5.92
C LYS A 32 -12.20 -14.44 -4.69
N PHE A 33 -11.89 -13.52 -3.77
CA PHE A 33 -12.66 -13.30 -2.55
C PHE A 33 -14.07 -12.77 -2.82
N PHE A 34 -14.22 -11.81 -3.74
CA PHE A 34 -15.51 -11.19 -4.04
C PHE A 34 -16.33 -11.90 -5.13
N GLY A 35 -15.71 -12.81 -5.89
CA GLY A 35 -16.36 -13.49 -7.02
C GLY A 35 -16.74 -12.56 -8.18
N LYS A 36 -16.03 -11.43 -8.33
CA LYS A 36 -16.36 -10.36 -9.29
C LYS A 36 -15.10 -9.77 -9.90
N GLN A 37 -15.24 -9.08 -11.04
CA GLN A 37 -14.15 -8.26 -11.57
C GLN A 37 -13.87 -7.07 -10.65
N VAL A 38 -12.58 -6.77 -10.44
CA VAL A 38 -12.13 -5.70 -9.56
C VAL A 38 -11.07 -4.88 -10.31
N HIS A 39 -11.23 -3.56 -10.33
CA HIS A 39 -10.18 -2.64 -10.76
C HIS A 39 -9.51 -2.02 -9.52
N ILE A 40 -8.17 -1.94 -9.52
CA ILE A 40 -7.39 -1.37 -8.41
C ILE A 40 -6.41 -0.36 -8.98
N GLU A 41 -6.45 0.85 -8.43
CA GLU A 41 -5.44 1.87 -8.67
C GLU A 41 -4.57 2.03 -7.42
N LEU A 42 -3.24 2.00 -7.60
CA LEU A 42 -2.28 2.04 -6.51
C LEU A 42 -1.33 3.23 -6.67
N TYR A 43 -1.05 3.91 -5.55
CA TYR A 43 -0.15 5.06 -5.49
C TYR A 43 0.92 4.87 -4.42
N VAL A 44 2.17 5.24 -4.74
CA VAL A 44 3.27 5.27 -3.77
C VAL A 44 3.52 6.70 -3.32
N LYS A 45 3.22 6.97 -2.05
CA LYS A 45 3.45 8.27 -1.41
C LYS A 45 4.52 8.14 -0.32
N VAL A 46 5.39 9.14 -0.23
CA VAL A 46 6.40 9.28 0.82
C VAL A 46 5.83 10.18 1.91
N ASN A 47 5.87 9.70 3.16
CA ASN A 47 5.46 10.43 4.34
C ASN A 47 6.52 10.21 5.42
N LYS A 48 7.36 11.23 5.65
CA LYS A 48 8.50 11.10 6.56
C LYS A 48 8.02 10.77 7.98
N ASN A 49 8.69 9.82 8.62
CA ASN A 49 8.45 9.40 10.01
C ASN A 49 6.99 8.99 10.31
N TRP A 50 6.25 8.49 9.31
CA TRP A 50 4.84 8.14 9.51
C TRP A 50 4.65 7.03 10.56
N ARG A 51 5.65 6.13 10.73
CA ARG A 51 5.58 5.07 11.74
C ARG A 51 5.69 5.61 13.18
N SER A 52 6.27 6.78 13.37
CA SER A 52 6.34 7.45 14.68
C SER A 52 5.20 8.42 14.92
N ASN A 53 4.37 8.68 13.89
CA ASN A 53 3.27 9.62 13.98
C ASN A 53 2.00 8.89 14.44
N GLU A 54 1.58 9.14 15.68
CA GLU A 54 0.41 8.49 16.27
C GLU A 54 -0.88 8.68 15.46
N LYS A 55 -1.10 9.87 14.91
CA LYS A 55 -2.27 10.15 14.06
C LYS A 55 -2.25 9.30 12.79
N GLN A 56 -1.07 9.12 12.17
CA GLN A 56 -0.94 8.25 10.98
C GLN A 56 -1.12 6.78 11.34
N LEU A 57 -0.54 6.33 12.46
CA LEU A 57 -0.71 4.95 12.94
C LEU A 57 -2.19 4.61 13.18
N ARG A 58 -2.94 5.50 13.84
CA ARG A 58 -4.40 5.35 14.03
C ARG A 58 -5.14 5.33 12.69
N ARG A 59 -4.83 6.26 11.78
CA ARG A 59 -5.44 6.32 10.44
C ARG A 59 -5.23 5.04 9.62
N PHE A 60 -4.07 4.39 9.75
CA PHE A 60 -3.76 3.14 9.04
C PHE A 60 -4.25 1.88 9.77
N GLY A 61 -4.87 2.02 10.95
CA GLY A 61 -5.38 0.88 11.72
C GLY A 61 -4.32 0.11 12.51
N TYR A 62 -3.08 0.60 12.63
CA TYR A 62 -2.02 -0.05 13.42
C TYR A 62 -2.16 0.16 14.93
N LYS A 63 -2.93 1.17 15.34
CA LYS A 63 -3.41 1.34 16.71
C LYS A 63 -4.92 1.16 16.67
N GLY A 64 -5.41 0.03 17.16
CA GLY A 64 -6.85 -0.21 17.30
C GLY A 64 -7.47 0.84 18.23
N GLU A 65 -8.71 1.22 17.96
CA GLU A 65 -9.58 1.58 19.07
C GLU A 65 -9.82 0.28 19.82
N ASN A 66 -9.20 0.14 21.00
CA ASN A 66 -9.63 -0.88 21.94
C ASN A 66 -11.11 -0.59 22.22
N LYS A 67 -11.98 -1.48 21.75
CA LYS A 67 -13.21 -1.77 22.47
C LYS A 67 -12.87 -2.66 23.65
#